data_AF-A0AAU4MP45-F1
#
_entry.id   AF-A0AAU4MP45-F1
#
_cell.length_a   1.000
_cell.length_b   1.000
_cell.length_c   1.000
_cell.angle_alpha   90.00
_cell.angle_beta   90.00
_cell.angle_gamma   90.00
#
_symmetry.space_group_name_H-M   'P 1'
#
loop_
_entity.id
_entity.type
_entity.pdbx_description
1 polymer ?
#
loop_
_entity_poly.entity_id
_entity_poly.type
_entity_poly.pdbx_seq_one_letter_code
_entity_poly.pdbx_strand_id
1 'polypeptide(L)'
;MTAPVCILIHPDGRAEWGADKAAAEKAMGPYGVGRAWLTDASLGLRVSMSDCALIMPEEFAENPYAVAVLAHVAGGDPEQAQPTRGPVALWGFDPRNDWDSTRPLTASERAVITEGLAVAGCTTG
;
A
#
# COMPACT_ATOMS: atom_id res chain seq x y z
N MET A 1 -21.98 4.80 0.21
CA MET A 1 -20.54 4.94 0.52
C MET A 1 -19.77 4.86 -0.78
N THR A 2 -18.81 5.76 -1.00
CA THR A 2 -17.91 5.69 -2.18
C THR A 2 -17.03 4.44 -2.05
N ALA A 3 -16.83 3.70 -3.13
CA ALA A 3 -15.94 2.54 -3.11
C ALA A 3 -14.49 3.00 -2.82
N PRO A 4 -13.73 2.27 -1.99
CA PRO A 4 -12.37 2.66 -1.66
C PRO A 4 -11.48 2.59 -2.90
N VAL A 5 -10.59 3.57 -3.01
CA VAL A 5 -9.57 3.66 -4.06
C VAL A 5 -8.22 3.16 -3.56
N CYS A 6 -8.05 3.05 -2.23
CA CYS A 6 -6.84 2.54 -1.61
C CYS A 6 -7.05 1.86 -0.25
N ILE A 7 -6.01 1.17 0.19
CA ILE A 7 -5.75 0.83 1.60
C ILE A 7 -4.40 1.45 1.99
N LEU A 8 -4.33 2.05 3.18
CA LEU A 8 -3.10 2.50 3.81
C LEU A 8 -2.72 1.53 4.93
N ILE A 9 -1.49 1.03 4.93
CA ILE A 9 -0.96 0.07 5.90
C ILE A 9 0.14 0.75 6.71
N HIS A 10 -0.09 0.90 8.01
CA HIS A 10 0.82 1.57 8.92
C HIS A 10 1.84 0.61 9.54
N PRO A 11 3.03 1.10 9.93
CA PRO A 11 4.04 0.30 10.64
C PRO A 11 3.55 -0.29 11.98
N ASP A 12 2.50 0.26 12.56
CA ASP A 12 1.87 -0.22 13.81
C ASP A 12 0.86 -1.36 13.60
N GLY A 13 0.63 -1.80 12.36
CA GLY A 13 -0.32 -2.86 12.01
C GLY A 13 -1.76 -2.39 11.81
N ARG A 14 -2.04 -1.08 11.91
CA ARG A 14 -3.33 -0.52 11.52
C ARG A 14 -3.41 -0.42 9.99
N ALA A 15 -4.58 -0.73 9.44
CA ALA A 15 -4.89 -0.58 8.02
C ALA A 15 -6.21 0.19 7.83
N GLU A 16 -6.20 1.16 6.90
CA GLU A 16 -7.32 2.08 6.69
C GLU A 16 -7.76 2.13 5.23
N TRP A 17 -9.05 1.88 4.98
CA TRP A 17 -9.61 2.01 3.63
C TRP A 17 -9.86 3.48 3.30
N GLY A 18 -9.30 3.94 2.19
CA GLY A 18 -9.39 5.33 1.75
C GLY A 18 -10.15 5.50 0.45
N ALA A 19 -10.99 6.53 0.36
CA ALA A 19 -11.58 7.02 -0.88
C ALA A 19 -10.94 8.34 -1.37
N ASP A 20 -10.06 8.95 -0.57
CA ASP A 20 -9.38 10.21 -0.87
C ASP A 20 -7.87 10.00 -0.95
N LYS A 21 -7.32 10.20 -2.17
CA LYS A 21 -5.90 10.09 -2.45
C LYS A 21 -5.07 11.10 -1.65
N ALA A 22 -5.53 12.34 -1.52
CA ALA A 22 -4.76 13.38 -0.84
C ALA A 22 -4.61 13.10 0.65
N ALA A 23 -5.63 12.51 1.28
CA ALA A 23 -5.60 12.10 2.68
C ALA A 23 -4.56 10.97 2.92
N ALA A 24 -4.61 9.92 2.10
CA ALA A 24 -3.63 8.82 2.19
C ALA A 24 -2.21 9.27 1.82
N GLU A 25 -2.05 10.19 0.85
CA GLU A 25 -0.74 10.79 0.55
C GLU A 25 -0.18 11.60 1.73
N LYS A 26 -1.01 12.40 2.39
CA LYS A 26 -0.60 13.16 3.58
C LYS A 26 -0.15 12.24 4.72
N ALA A 27 -0.78 11.08 4.88
CA ALA A 27 -0.45 10.13 5.93
C ALA A 27 0.91 9.43 5.72
N MET A 28 1.45 9.44 4.50
CA MET A 28 2.80 8.90 4.21
C MET A 28 3.94 9.82 4.68
N GLY A 29 3.66 11.07 5.06
CA GLY A 29 4.61 11.95 5.74
C GLY A 29 4.85 13.32 5.07
N PRO A 30 5.54 14.24 5.78
CA PRO A 30 5.66 15.66 5.40
C PRO A 30 6.72 15.94 4.33
N TYR A 31 7.63 14.99 4.06
CA TYR A 31 8.83 15.23 3.26
C TYR A 31 8.66 15.13 1.74
N GLY A 32 7.43 15.14 1.24
CA GLY A 32 7.21 15.37 -0.19
C GLY A 32 8.00 14.41 -1.08
N VAL A 33 7.71 13.11 -0.98
CA VAL A 33 7.28 12.38 -2.18
C VAL A 33 8.29 12.43 -3.35
N GLY A 34 9.44 11.77 -3.22
CA GLY A 34 9.77 10.83 -4.29
C GLY A 34 8.86 9.64 -4.10
N ARG A 35 7.86 9.57 -4.94
CA ARG A 35 6.97 8.41 -4.97
C ARG A 35 7.75 7.30 -5.66
N ALA A 36 8.22 6.32 -4.90
CA ALA A 36 8.58 5.04 -5.49
C ALA A 36 7.26 4.31 -5.78
N TRP A 37 6.84 4.36 -7.04
CA TRP A 37 5.68 3.62 -7.52
C TRP A 37 6.16 2.26 -7.99
N LEU A 38 5.71 1.20 -7.34
CA LEU A 38 5.87 -0.14 -7.86
C LEU A 38 4.56 -0.51 -8.55
N THR A 39 4.59 -0.61 -9.87
CA THR A 39 3.46 -1.05 -10.68
C THR A 39 3.60 -2.53 -10.98
N ASP A 40 2.69 -3.34 -10.44
CA ASP A 40 2.50 -4.70 -10.90
C ASP A 40 1.26 -4.75 -11.80
N ALA A 41 1.50 -4.93 -13.11
CA ALA A 41 0.44 -4.98 -14.10
C ALA A 41 -0.47 -6.22 -13.96
N SER A 42 -0.05 -7.25 -13.19
CA SER A 42 -0.80 -8.49 -13.05
C SER A 42 -2.08 -8.35 -12.21
N LEU A 43 -2.11 -7.42 -11.25
CA LEU A 43 -3.22 -7.24 -10.32
C LEU A 43 -3.98 -5.93 -10.47
N GLY A 44 -3.62 -5.09 -11.45
CA GLY A 44 -4.22 -3.76 -11.58
C GLY A 44 -4.02 -2.90 -10.32
N LEU A 45 -3.03 -3.21 -9.49
CA LEU A 45 -2.73 -2.49 -8.26
C LEU A 45 -1.44 -1.69 -8.40
N ARG A 46 -1.30 -0.68 -7.56
CA ARG A 46 -0.11 0.15 -7.47
C ARG A 46 0.29 0.32 -6.01
N VAL A 47 1.58 0.23 -5.75
CA VAL A 47 2.15 0.46 -4.41
C VAL A 47 2.73 1.88 -4.34
N SER A 48 2.60 2.53 -3.20
CA SER A 48 3.26 3.80 -2.90
C SER A 48 3.81 3.82 -1.49
N MET A 49 4.99 4.40 -1.34
CA MET A 49 5.65 4.72 -0.08
C MET A 49 6.49 5.99 -0.27
N SER A 50 7.03 6.54 0.81
CA SER A 50 8.02 7.62 0.71
C SER A 50 9.37 7.07 0.22
N ASP A 51 9.98 7.69 -0.79
CA ASP A 51 11.37 7.45 -1.19
C ASP A 51 12.38 7.77 -0.10
N CYS A 52 12.10 8.77 0.75
CA CYS A 52 12.93 9.06 1.90
C CYS A 52 13.08 7.85 2.81
N ALA A 53 12.10 6.93 2.84
CA ALA A 53 12.20 5.67 3.58
C ALA A 53 13.33 4.75 3.07
N LEU A 54 13.81 4.95 1.84
CA LEU A 54 14.96 4.22 1.28
C LEU A 54 16.32 4.78 1.73
N ILE A 55 16.38 6.08 2.06
CA ILE A 55 17.64 6.79 2.34
C ILE A 55 17.74 7.34 3.78
N MET A 56 16.64 7.35 4.53
CA MET A 56 16.52 7.83 5.90
C MET A 56 15.86 6.76 6.79
N PRO A 57 16.46 5.56 6.92
CA PRO A 57 15.86 4.44 7.64
C PRO A 57 15.60 4.73 9.14
N GLU A 58 16.29 5.71 9.71
CA GLU A 58 16.09 6.19 11.08
C GLU A 58 14.82 7.02 11.26
N GLU A 59 14.32 7.67 10.21
CA GLU A 59 13.07 8.44 10.25
C GLU A 59 11.83 7.59 9.94
N PHE A 60 12.03 6.48 9.21
CA PHE A 60 10.96 5.59 8.78
C PHE A 60 11.10 4.20 9.40
N ALA A 61 10.23 3.92 10.37
CA ALA A 61 10.12 2.61 11.01
C ALA A 61 9.86 1.50 9.98
N GLU A 62 10.40 0.30 10.23
CA GLU A 62 10.11 -0.88 9.42
C GLU A 62 8.62 -1.18 9.43
N ASN A 63 8.10 -1.64 8.29
CA ASN A 63 6.70 -1.99 8.14
C ASN A 63 6.57 -3.47 7.75
N PRO A 64 6.78 -4.41 8.70
CA PRO A 64 6.67 -5.84 8.43
C PRO A 64 5.26 -6.23 7.99
N TYR A 65 4.23 -5.49 8.42
CA TYR A 65 2.85 -5.69 8.01
C TYR A 65 2.67 -5.42 6.51
N ALA A 66 3.19 -4.31 6.00
CA ALA A 66 3.14 -4.02 4.57
C ALA A 66 3.94 -5.05 3.76
N VAL A 67 5.11 -5.49 4.23
CA VAL A 67 5.88 -6.57 3.59
C VAL A 67 5.01 -7.84 3.45
N ALA A 68 4.37 -8.27 4.54
CA ALA A 68 3.53 -9.46 4.55
C ALA A 68 2.31 -9.34 3.63
N VAL A 69 1.63 -8.20 3.65
CA VAL A 69 0.48 -7.95 2.77
C VAL A 69 0.91 -7.93 1.30
N LEU A 70 1.99 -7.22 0.97
CA LEU A 70 2.49 -7.13 -0.41
C LEU A 70 2.94 -8.49 -0.94
N ALA A 71 3.65 -9.27 -0.12
CA ALA A 71 4.04 -10.63 -0.48
C ALA A 71 2.80 -11.50 -0.76
N HIS A 72 1.81 -11.48 0.14
CA HIS A 72 0.57 -12.23 -0.06
C HIS A 72 -0.18 -11.82 -1.33
N VAL A 73 -0.36 -10.51 -1.54
CA VAL A 73 -1.03 -9.97 -2.73
C VAL A 73 -0.29 -10.41 -4.00
N ALA A 74 1.04 -10.40 -3.99
CA ALA A 74 1.87 -10.86 -5.11
C ALA A 74 1.96 -12.40 -5.24
N GLY A 75 1.33 -13.17 -4.35
CA GLY A 75 1.43 -14.63 -4.31
C GLY A 75 2.83 -15.15 -3.95
N GLY A 76 3.64 -14.33 -3.27
CA GLY A 76 5.00 -14.63 -2.85
C GLY A 76 5.17 -14.93 -1.36
N ASP A 77 6.41 -15.19 -0.97
CA ASP A 77 6.81 -15.46 0.42
C ASP A 77 7.29 -14.16 1.10
N PRO A 78 6.72 -13.76 2.25
CA PRO A 78 7.15 -12.58 2.99
C PRO A 78 8.62 -12.62 3.44
N GLU A 79 9.21 -13.80 3.67
CA GLU A 79 10.64 -13.91 4.04
C GLU A 79 11.58 -13.56 2.88
N GLN A 80 11.08 -13.62 1.64
CA GLN A 80 11.82 -13.28 0.41
C GLN A 80 11.52 -11.87 -0.09
N ALA A 81 10.51 -11.21 0.48
CA ALA A 81 10.10 -9.88 0.08
C ALA A 81 11.10 -8.82 0.58
N GLN A 82 11.25 -7.75 -0.21
CA GLN A 82 12.12 -6.65 0.18
C GLN A 82 11.56 -5.93 1.42
N PRO A 83 12.42 -5.54 2.38
CA PRO A 83 11.99 -4.73 3.51
C PRO A 83 11.32 -3.44 3.05
N THR A 84 10.22 -3.08 3.72
CA THR A 84 9.55 -1.80 3.51
C THR A 84 9.57 -0.98 4.80
N ARG A 85 9.50 0.34 4.65
CA ARG A 85 9.59 1.31 5.75
C ARG A 85 8.53 2.39 5.58
N GLY A 86 8.02 2.87 6.72
CA GLY A 86 6.95 3.85 6.77
C GLY A 86 5.59 3.31 6.31
N PRO A 87 4.56 4.16 6.29
CA PRO A 87 3.25 3.80 5.77
C PRO A 87 3.30 3.46 4.27
N VAL A 88 2.57 2.42 3.88
CA VAL A 88 2.49 1.94 2.49
C VAL A 88 1.04 1.97 2.02
N ALA A 89 0.80 2.51 0.83
CA ALA A 89 -0.52 2.53 0.23
C ALA A 89 -0.61 1.59 -0.99
N LEU A 90 -1.69 0.81 -1.06
CA LEU A 90 -2.09 0.04 -2.25
C LEU A 90 -3.28 0.72 -2.92
N TRP A 91 -3.16 1.02 -4.20
CA TRP A 91 -4.14 1.76 -5.00
C TRP A 91 -4.72 0.91 -6.13
N GLY A 92 -5.96 1.20 -6.51
CA GLY A 92 -6.46 0.78 -7.82
C GLY A 92 -5.72 1.54 -8.93
N PHE A 93 -5.14 0.81 -9.87
CA PHE A 93 -4.38 1.32 -11.01
C PHE A 93 -5.11 1.03 -12.33
N ASP A 94 -5.21 2.03 -13.22
CA ASP A 94 -5.65 1.82 -14.61
C ASP A 94 -4.40 1.74 -15.50
N PRO A 95 -4.09 0.58 -16.12
CA PRO A 95 -2.93 0.44 -16.98
C PRO A 95 -2.99 1.30 -18.25
N ARG A 96 -4.16 1.88 -18.58
CA ARG A 96 -4.33 2.80 -19.71
C ARG A 96 -4.14 4.26 -19.31
N ASN A 97 -4.02 4.56 -18.02
CA ASN A 97 -3.74 5.89 -17.51
C ASN A 97 -2.81 5.78 -16.29
N ASP A 98 -1.52 5.84 -16.56
CA ASP A 98 -0.48 5.66 -15.56
C ASP A 98 -0.41 6.76 -14.50
N TRP A 99 -1.11 7.88 -14.71
CA TRP A 99 -1.21 8.96 -13.74
C TRP A 99 -2.39 8.80 -12.78
N ASP A 100 -3.32 7.89 -13.09
CA ASP A 100 -4.53 7.68 -12.31
C ASP A 100 -4.35 6.57 -11.27
N SER A 101 -4.58 6.93 -10.02
CA SER A 101 -4.61 6.00 -8.86
C SER A 101 -5.90 6.19 -8.07
N THR A 102 -6.94 6.70 -8.74
CA THR A 102 -8.27 6.94 -8.18
C THR A 102 -9.30 5.91 -8.66
N ARG A 103 -8.86 4.92 -9.45
CA ARG A 103 -9.71 3.80 -9.83
C ARG A 103 -10.20 3.10 -8.56
N PRO A 104 -11.52 2.94 -8.37
CA PRO A 104 -12.03 2.14 -7.27
C PRO A 104 -11.50 0.71 -7.34
N LEU A 105 -11.13 0.17 -6.18
CA LEU A 105 -10.73 -1.23 -6.07
C LEU A 105 -11.91 -2.13 -6.42
N THR A 106 -11.67 -3.19 -7.18
CA THR A 106 -12.67 -4.20 -7.51
C THR A 106 -13.02 -5.05 -6.27
N ALA A 107 -14.11 -5.82 -6.33
CA ALA A 107 -14.45 -6.72 -5.24
C ALA A 107 -13.36 -7.78 -5.00
N SER A 108 -12.77 -8.32 -6.06
CA SER A 108 -11.70 -9.31 -5.99
C SER A 108 -10.41 -8.72 -5.39
N GLU A 109 -10.03 -7.52 -5.80
CA GLU A 109 -8.87 -6.81 -5.23
C GLU A 109 -9.07 -6.58 -3.72
N ARG A 110 -10.26 -6.10 -3.31
CA ARG A 110 -10.57 -5.93 -1.89
C ARG A 110 -10.53 -7.25 -1.13
N ALA A 111 -11.02 -8.35 -1.72
CA ALA A 111 -11.00 -9.66 -1.08
C ALA A 111 -9.57 -10.14 -0.82
N VAL A 112 -8.69 -10.09 -1.85
CA VAL A 112 -7.28 -10.49 -1.73
C VAL A 112 -6.52 -9.60 -0.75
N ILE A 113 -6.74 -8.29 -0.80
CA ILE A 113 -6.14 -7.35 0.16
C ILE A 113 -6.61 -7.67 1.59
N THR A 114 -7.91 -7.94 1.78
CA THR A 114 -8.47 -8.27 3.10
C THR A 114 -7.87 -9.57 3.66
N GLU A 115 -7.68 -10.58 2.81
CA GLU A 115 -7.01 -11.82 3.18
C GLU A 115 -5.55 -11.56 3.57
N GLY A 116 -4.81 -10.80 2.77
CA GLY A 116 -3.44 -10.41 3.08
C GLY A 116 -3.32 -9.63 4.40
N LEU A 117 -4.24 -8.72 4.67
CA LEU A 117 -4.32 -7.99 5.95
C LEU A 117 -4.54 -8.93 7.13
N ALA A 118 -5.42 -9.92 6.99
CA ALA A 118 -5.68 -10.91 8.03
C ALA A 118 -4.45 -11.80 8.28
N VAL A 119 -3.79 -12.28 7.22
CA VAL A 119 -2.56 -13.08 7.32
C VAL A 119 -1.43 -12.29 7.99
N ALA A 120 -1.30 -11.01 7.68
CA ALA A 120 -0.31 -10.12 8.28
C ALA A 120 -0.64 -9.73 9.74
N GLY A 121 -1.84 -10.04 10.25
CA GLY A 121 -2.28 -9.64 11.59
C GLY A 121 -2.66 -8.17 11.70
N CYS A 122 -3.00 -7.52 10.58
CA CYS A 122 -3.44 -6.12 10.58
C CYS A 122 -4.81 -5.95 11.21
N THR A 123 -5.03 -4.79 11.84
CA THR A 123 -6.35 -4.34 12.27
C THR A 123 -6.95 -3.39 11.24
N THR A 124 -8.21 -3.57 10.88
CA THR A 124 -8.89 -2.73 9.88
C THR A 124 -9.84 -1.73 10.53
N GLY A 125 -9.69 -0.46 10.15
CA GLY A 125 -10.58 0.66 10.51
C GLY A 125 -11.52 1.05 9.39
#